data_AF-A0A822FUE6-F1
#
_entry.id   AF-A0A822FUE6-F1
#
_cell.length_a   1.000
_cell.length_b   1.000
_cell.length_c   1.000
_cell.angle_alpha   90.00
_cell.angle_beta   90.00
_cell.angle_gamma   90.00
#
_symmetry.space_group_name_H-M   'P 1'
#
loop_
_entity.id
_entity.type
_entity.pdbx_description
1 polymer ?
#
loop_
_entity_poly.entity_id
_entity_poly.type
_entity_poly.pdbx_seq_one_letter_code
_entity_poly.pdbx_strand_id
1 'polypeptide(L)' 'MTNTVEALEESGVCLESIWPYNISQLNTKPSAEIYSDAKGHKIIDALQVDVDLTEMKSCLAQGFPFVFG' A
#
# COMPACT_ATOMS: atom_id res chain seq x y z
N MET A 1 12.16 4.81 2.67
CA MET A 1 11.07 3.84 2.40
C MET A 1 10.99 3.64 0.89
N THR A 2 10.21 2.69 0.40
CA THR A 2 10.01 2.54 -1.05
C THR A 2 8.97 3.55 -1.53
N ASN A 3 9.10 4.04 -2.77
CA ASN A 3 8.17 5.04 -3.35
C ASN A 3 6.69 4.62 -3.27
N THR A 4 6.42 3.30 -3.24
CA THR A 4 5.05 2.78 -3.09
C THR A 4 4.47 3.07 -1.70
N VAL A 5 5.26 2.93 -0.64
CA VAL A 5 4.84 3.22 0.73
C VAL A 5 4.62 4.72 0.90
N GLU A 6 5.54 5.54 0.38
CA GLU A 6 5.42 7.00 0.38
C GLU A 6 4.15 7.46 -0.37
N ALA A 7 3.84 6.87 -1.52
CA ALA A 7 2.61 7.17 -2.25
C ALA A 7 1.34 6.81 -1.44
N LEU A 8 1.37 5.73 -0.65
CA LEU A 8 0.25 5.32 0.20
C LEU A 8 0.07 6.25 1.42
N GLU A 9 1.13 6.85 1.93
CA GLU A 9 1.06 7.90 2.98
C GLU A 9 0.46 9.20 2.42
N GLU A 10 0.96 9.62 1.25
CA GLU A 10 0.57 10.88 0.62
C GLU A 10 -0.84 10.84 0.03
N SER A 11 -1.18 9.78 -0.70
CA SER A 11 -2.41 9.68 -1.49
C SER A 11 -3.41 8.65 -0.97
N GLY A 12 -2.95 7.65 -0.21
CA GLY A 12 -3.77 6.52 0.22
C GLY A 12 -4.16 5.59 -0.93
N VAL A 13 -5.13 4.72 -0.69
CA VAL A 13 -5.61 3.73 -1.67
C VAL A 13 -7.14 3.71 -1.73
N CYS A 14 -7.70 3.67 -2.93
CA CYS A 14 -9.14 3.49 -3.10
C CYS A 14 -9.53 2.02 -3.03
N LEU A 15 -10.80 1.73 -2.78
CA LEU A 15 -11.29 0.35 -2.82
C LEU A 15 -11.28 -0.22 -4.25
N GLU A 16 -11.01 -1.52 -4.37
CA GLU A 16 -11.02 -2.22 -5.66
C GLU A 16 -12.42 -2.24 -6.31
N SER A 17 -13.49 -2.09 -5.51
CA SER A 17 -14.85 -1.90 -6.02
C SER A 17 -15.06 -0.57 -6.76
N ILE A 18 -14.24 0.45 -6.45
CA ILE A 18 -14.32 1.79 -7.06
C ILE A 18 -13.39 1.89 -8.27
N TRP A 19 -12.18 1.35 -8.15
CA TRP A 19 -11.23 1.28 -9.26
C TRP A 19 -10.67 -0.15 -9.40
N PRO A 20 -11.38 -1.03 -10.11
CA PRO A 20 -10.97 -2.42 -10.24
C PRO A 20 -9.73 -2.54 -11.13
N TYR A 21 -8.96 -3.60 -10.89
CA TYR A 21 -7.83 -3.89 -11.75
C TYR A 21 -8.30 -4.19 -13.18
N ASN A 22 -7.94 -3.29 -14.10
CA ASN A 22 -8.21 -3.42 -15.52
C ASN A 22 -6.96 -3.06 -16.32
N ILE A 23 -6.39 -4.06 -17.01
CA ILE A 23 -5.15 -3.93 -17.79
C ILE A 23 -5.26 -2.81 -18.84
N SER A 24 -6.44 -2.63 -19.44
CA SER A 24 -6.68 -1.58 -20.44
C SER A 24 -6.62 -0.16 -19.86
N GLN A 25 -6.72 -0.02 -18.53
CA GLN A 25 -6.70 1.26 -17.82
C GLN A 25 -5.42 1.47 -17.00
N LEU A 26 -4.42 0.58 -17.13
CA LEU A 26 -3.19 0.62 -16.35
C LEU A 26 -2.44 1.97 -16.46
N ASN A 27 -2.44 2.56 -17.66
CA ASN A 27 -1.79 3.84 -17.95
C ASN A 27 -2.76 5.02 -17.92
N THR A 28 -4.01 4.79 -17.52
CA THR A 28 -5.05 5.83 -17.47
C THR A 28 -5.07 6.43 -16.07
N LYS A 29 -4.91 7.75 -16.00
CA LYS A 29 -4.97 8.48 -14.73
C LYS A 29 -6.38 8.38 -14.11
N PRO A 30 -6.53 7.95 -12.85
CA PRO A 30 -7.81 7.95 -12.15
C PRO A 30 -8.40 9.36 -12.01
N SER A 31 -9.72 9.46 -11.91
CA SER A 31 -10.42 10.72 -11.66
C SER A 31 -10.13 11.27 -10.26
N ALA A 32 -10.36 12.57 -10.06
CA ALA A 32 -10.16 13.21 -8.76
C ALA A 32 -11.06 12.64 -7.65
N GLU A 33 -12.23 12.10 -8.01
CA GLU A 33 -13.15 11.46 -7.07
C GLU A 33 -12.55 10.20 -6.45
N ILE A 34 -11.85 9.40 -7.25
CA ILE A 34 -11.16 8.18 -6.78
C ILE A 34 -10.04 8.54 -5.80
N TYR A 35 -9.29 9.61 -6.08
CA TYR A 35 -8.29 10.13 -5.15
C TYR A 35 -8.92 10.69 -3.86
N SER A 36 -10.17 11.16 -3.91
CA SER A 36 -10.86 11.60 -2.70
C SER A 36 -11.24 10.43 -1.80
N ASP A 37 -11.67 9.31 -2.39
CA ASP A 37 -11.92 8.07 -1.65
C ASP A 37 -10.61 7.49 -1.07
N ALA A 38 -9.53 7.53 -1.85
CA ALA A 38 -8.23 7.01 -1.45
C ALA A 38 -7.68 7.66 -0.16
N LYS A 39 -7.97 8.95 0.04
CA LYS A 39 -7.57 9.67 1.26
C LYS A 39 -8.15 9.08 2.55
N GLY A 40 -9.26 8.34 2.47
CA GLY A 40 -9.85 7.65 3.61
C GLY A 40 -9.06 6.42 4.06
N HIS A 41 -8.18 5.88 3.22
CA HIS A 41 -7.40 4.67 3.48
C HIS A 41 -5.90 4.95 3.29
N LYS A 42 -5.38 5.89 4.08
CA LYS A 42 -3.96 6.19 4.14
C LYS A 42 -3.28 5.29 5.16
N ILE A 43 -2.03 4.94 4.88
CA ILE A 43 -1.18 4.36 5.91
C ILE A 43 -0.69 5.50 6.82
N ILE A 44 -0.68 5.24 8.12
CA ILE A 44 -0.28 6.22 9.14
C ILE A 44 1.20 6.08 9.44
N ASP A 45 1.67 4.84 9.57
CA ASP A 45 3.05 4.50 9.84
C ASP A 45 3.45 3.25 9.04
N ALA A 46 4.70 3.23 8.61
CA ALA A 46 5.34 2.07 8.02
C ALA A 46 6.65 1.76 8.75
N LEU A 47 6.88 0.47 9.01
CA LEU A 47 8.08 -0.02 9.68
C LEU A 47 8.89 -0.87 8.72
N GLN A 48 10.21 -0.75 8.82
CA GLN A 48 11.13 -1.61 8.10
C GLN A 48 11.50 -2.80 8.98
N VAL A 49 11.47 -3.99 8.40
CA VAL A 49 11.96 -5.23 9.03
C VAL A 49 13.38 -5.46 8.49
N ASP A 50 14.33 -5.78 9.37
CA ASP A 50 15.68 -6.08 8.92
C ASP A 50 15.72 -7.40 8.15
N VAL A 51 16.76 -7.56 7.33
CA VAL A 51 16.98 -8.79 6.54
C VAL A 51 17.57 -9.88 7.43
N ASP A 52 16.80 -10.24 8.45
CA ASP A 52 17.07 -11.31 9.40
C ASP A 52 15.87 -12.25 9.47
N LEU A 53 16.12 -13.55 9.33
CA LEU A 53 15.05 -14.55 9.26
C LEU A 53 14.28 -14.67 10.58
N THR A 54 14.92 -14.41 11.71
CA THR A 54 14.29 -14.46 13.04
C THR A 54 13.32 -13.29 13.19
N GLU A 55 13.75 -12.08 12.79
CA GLU A 55 12.90 -10.90 12.81
C GLU A 55 11.72 -11.02 11.87
N MET A 56 11.94 -11.48 10.63
CA MET A 56 10.87 -11.71 9.67
C MET A 56 9.82 -12.71 10.20
N LYS A 57 10.27 -13.81 10.81
CA LYS A 57 9.35 -14.79 11.43
C LYS A 57 8.60 -14.20 12.63
N SER A 58 9.29 -13.41 13.45
CA SER A 58 8.68 -12.75 14.61
C SER A 58 7.61 -11.75 14.18
N CYS A 59 7.86 -10.97 13.13
CA CYS A 59 6.92 -10.01 12.56
C CYS A 59 5.61 -10.71 12.10
N LEU A 60 5.74 -11.82 11.36
CA LEU A 60 4.59 -12.63 10.95
C LEU A 60 3.87 -13.27 12.14
N ALA A 61 4.60 -13.77 13.13
CA ALA A 61 4.03 -14.38 14.33
C ALA A 61 3.23 -13.37 15.17
N GLN A 62 3.61 -12.10 15.14
CA GLN A 62 2.87 -11.00 15.75
C GLN A 62 1.63 -10.57 14.93
N GLY A 63 1.44 -11.12 13.73
CA GLY A 63 0.29 -10.83 12.88
C GLY A 63 0.49 -9.63 11.96
N PHE A 64 1.72 -9.18 11.75
CA PHE A 64 2.05 -8.09 10.84
C PHE A 64 2.63 -8.64 9.52
N PRO A 65 1.87 -8.64 8.41
CA PRO A 65 2.41 -8.94 7.11
C PRO A 65 3.39 -7.85 6.67
N PHE A 66 4.41 -8.23 5.90
CA PHE A 66 5.36 -7.29 5.30
C PHE A 66 5.59 -7.61 3.82
N VAL A 67 6.09 -6.62 3.10
CA VAL A 67 6.50 -6.75 1.69
C VAL A 67 8.02 -6.67 1.61
N PHE A 68 8.62 -7.41 0.67
CA PHE A 68 10.06 -7.42 0.42
C PHE A 68 10.33 -7.68 -1.06
N GLY A 69 11.46 -7.23 -1.59
CA GLY A 69 11.85 -7.35 -3.00
C GLY A 69 12.93 -6.37 -3.40
#